data_AF-A0A225VUU5-F1
#
_entry.id   AF-A0A225VUU5-F1
#
_cell.length_a   1.000
_cell.length_b   1.000
_cell.length_c   1.000
_cell.angle_alpha   90.00
_cell.angle_beta   90.00
_cell.angle_gamma   90.00
#
_symmetry.space_group_name_H-M   'P 1'
#
loop_
_entity.id
_entity.type
_entity.pdbx_description
1 polymer ?
#
loop_
_entity_poly.entity_id
_entity_poly.type
_entity_poly.pdbx_seq_one_letter_code
_entity_poly.pdbx_strand_id
1 'polypeptide(L)'
;MTQLLAQTTQIQQQILQAQTRPIPSRKKSDPPRFGGNDQDDLELWIFSTEQYYSEFRTEMHDFSSNFSDMVFANLGTDAQAWYPRFRDKDFKFKTLTKMYELKATKSQQEYTSRFLHLLSQVDTELPEVVKR
;
A
#
# COMPACT_ATOMS: atom_id res chain seq x y z
N MET A 1 35.68 -7.95 41.01
CA MET A 1 35.26 -6.89 40.05
C MET A 1 35.56 -7.21 38.58
N THR A 2 36.61 -7.99 38.27
CA THR A 2 36.99 -8.36 36.89
C THR A 2 36.00 -9.30 36.18
N GLN A 3 35.35 -10.23 36.91
CA GLN A 3 34.38 -11.15 36.29
C GLN A 3 33.12 -10.46 35.77
N LEU A 4 32.61 -9.43 36.47
CA LEU A 4 31.43 -8.69 36.02
C LEU A 4 31.72 -7.92 34.73
N LEU A 5 32.90 -7.29 34.65
CA LEU A 5 33.37 -6.59 33.45
C LEU A 5 33.56 -7.54 32.27
N ALA A 6 34.08 -8.74 32.50
CA ALA A 6 34.21 -9.76 31.47
C ALA A 6 32.84 -10.23 30.94
N GLN A 7 31.86 -10.40 31.85
CA GLN A 7 30.49 -10.79 31.48
C GLN A 7 29.77 -9.69 30.68
N THR A 8 29.86 -8.43 31.11
CA THR A 8 29.26 -7.32 30.35
C THR A 8 29.91 -7.14 28.98
N THR A 9 31.23 -7.36 28.87
CA THR A 9 31.94 -7.28 27.59
C THR A 9 31.53 -8.41 26.64
N GLN A 10 31.32 -9.62 27.16
CA GLN A 10 30.81 -10.74 26.35
C GLN A 10 29.39 -10.50 25.84
N ILE A 11 28.50 -10.00 26.70
CA ILE A 11 27.11 -9.69 26.30
C ILE A 11 27.10 -8.61 25.21
N GLN A 12 27.91 -7.57 25.39
CA GLN A 12 27.99 -6.46 24.42
C GLN A 12 28.55 -6.93 23.07
N GLN A 13 29.52 -7.85 23.06
CA GLN A 13 30.01 -8.48 21.84
C GLN A 13 28.95 -9.37 21.16
N GLN A 14 28.15 -10.13 21.91
CA GLN A 14 27.07 -10.94 21.34
C GLN A 14 25.98 -10.07 20.69
N ILE A 15 25.63 -8.94 21.30
CA ILE A 15 24.64 -8.00 20.75
C ILE A 15 25.15 -7.37 19.44
N LEU A 16 26.43 -6.97 19.41
CA LEU A 16 27.05 -6.42 18.19
C LEU A 16 27.11 -7.46 17.06
N GLN A 17 27.42 -8.71 17.37
CA GLN A 17 27.42 -9.80 16.39
C GLN A 17 26.00 -10.21 15.94
N ALA A 18 24.98 -10.01 16.77
CA ALA A 18 23.58 -10.27 16.38
C ALA A 18 23.06 -9.20 15.41
N GLN A 19 23.50 -7.94 15.55
CA GLN A 19 23.10 -6.84 14.66
C GLN A 19 23.83 -6.85 13.30
N THR A 20 25.00 -7.47 13.19
CA THR A 20 25.76 -7.58 11.92
C THR A 20 25.46 -8.85 11.14
N ARG A 21 24.58 -9.74 11.64
CA ARG A 21 24.14 -10.88 10.85
C ARG A 21 23.37 -10.36 9.64
N PRO A 22 23.78 -10.70 8.40
CA PRO A 22 22.93 -10.46 7.25
C PRO A 22 21.61 -11.17 7.52
N ILE A 23 20.51 -10.42 7.42
CA ILE A 23 19.16 -10.97 7.49
C ILE A 23 19.15 -12.14 6.49
N PRO A 24 18.87 -13.38 6.93
CA PRO A 24 18.86 -14.50 6.01
C PRO A 24 17.95 -14.14 4.85
N SER A 25 18.49 -14.17 3.64
CA SER A 25 17.71 -13.98 2.42
C SER A 25 16.60 -15.02 2.44
N ARG A 26 15.40 -14.58 2.81
CA ARG A 26 14.23 -15.45 2.88
C ARG A 26 14.08 -16.02 1.48
N LYS A 27 14.14 -17.35 1.35
CA LYS A 27 13.69 -18.04 0.14
C LYS A 27 12.33 -17.43 -0.20
N LYS A 28 12.23 -16.76 -1.35
CA LYS A 28 11.05 -15.99 -1.76
C LYS A 28 9.89 -16.99 -1.80
N SER A 29 9.16 -17.04 -0.70
CA SER A 29 8.04 -17.95 -0.47
C SER A 29 6.90 -17.51 -1.39
N ASP A 30 5.84 -18.30 -1.46
CA ASP A 30 4.62 -17.78 -2.08
C ASP A 30 4.20 -16.47 -1.38
N PRO A 31 3.68 -15.49 -2.15
CA PRO A 31 3.21 -14.24 -1.57
C PRO A 31 2.13 -14.49 -0.51
N PRO A 32 2.08 -13.68 0.56
CA PRO A 32 1.03 -13.79 1.58
C PRO A 32 -0.36 -13.65 0.95
N ARG A 33 -1.27 -14.58 1.28
CA ARG A 33 -2.64 -14.57 0.79
C ARG A 33 -3.59 -14.11 1.89
N PHE A 34 -4.66 -13.43 1.50
CA PHE A 34 -5.75 -13.00 2.38
C PHE A 34 -7.08 -13.44 1.77
N GLY A 35 -7.80 -14.32 2.45
CA GLY A 35 -9.07 -14.84 1.97
C GLY A 35 -10.19 -13.78 1.99
N GLY A 36 -10.18 -12.92 3.01
CA GLY A 36 -11.25 -11.98 3.30
C GLY A 36 -12.35 -12.57 4.18
N ASN A 37 -12.03 -13.59 4.98
CA ASN A 37 -12.98 -14.17 5.94
C ASN A 37 -12.67 -13.70 7.38
N ASP A 38 -13.60 -13.90 8.31
CA ASP A 38 -13.46 -13.44 9.70
C ASP A 38 -12.35 -14.12 10.51
N GLN A 39 -11.77 -15.21 9.99
CA GLN A 39 -10.61 -15.88 10.61
C GLN A 39 -9.28 -15.33 10.10
N ASP A 40 -9.28 -14.56 9.01
CA ASP A 40 -8.07 -13.96 8.48
C ASP A 40 -7.69 -12.74 9.33
N ASP A 41 -6.46 -12.73 9.80
CA ASP A 41 -5.89 -11.57 10.48
C ASP A 41 -5.39 -10.55 9.44
N LEU A 42 -6.18 -9.48 9.27
CA LEU A 42 -5.89 -8.40 8.33
C LEU A 42 -4.57 -7.69 8.65
N GLU A 43 -4.30 -7.42 9.93
CA GLU A 43 -3.11 -6.68 10.35
C GLU A 43 -1.85 -7.53 10.12
N LEU A 44 -1.93 -8.82 10.44
CA LEU A 44 -0.84 -9.76 10.16
C LEU A 44 -0.60 -9.92 8.66
N TRP A 45 -1.66 -9.95 7.85
CA TRP A 45 -1.52 -10.02 6.39
C TRP A 45 -0.91 -8.74 5.81
N ILE A 46 -1.33 -7.56 6.26
CA ILE A 46 -0.73 -6.27 5.86
C ILE A 46 0.76 -6.29 6.17
N PHE A 47 1.13 -6.59 7.42
CA PHE A 47 2.53 -6.66 7.83
C PHE A 47 3.33 -7.65 6.96
N SER A 48 2.81 -8.86 6.76
CA SER A 48 3.49 -9.89 5.96
C SER A 48 3.66 -9.47 4.51
N THR A 49 2.66 -8.79 3.94
CA THR A 49 2.67 -8.27 2.57
C THR A 49 3.69 -7.15 2.41
N GLU A 50 3.73 -6.18 3.34
CA GLU A 50 4.74 -5.11 3.36
C GLU A 50 6.16 -5.67 3.49
N GLN A 51 6.35 -6.69 4.33
CA GLN A 51 7.64 -7.36 4.47
C GLN A 51 8.01 -8.17 3.22
N TYR A 52 7.05 -8.78 2.54
CA TYR A 52 7.30 -9.55 1.32
C TYR A 52 7.67 -8.64 0.14
N TYR A 53 7.01 -7.50 0.03
CA TYR A 53 7.24 -6.51 -1.03
C TYR A 53 8.17 -5.37 -0.61
N SER A 54 9.01 -5.58 0.40
CA SER A 54 9.94 -4.54 0.89
C SER A 54 10.89 -4.00 -0.18
N GLU A 55 11.18 -4.82 -1.20
CA GLU A 55 12.00 -4.44 -2.38
C GLU A 55 11.26 -3.48 -3.33
N PHE A 56 9.92 -3.43 -3.29
CA PHE A 56 9.05 -2.62 -4.15
C PHE A 56 8.53 -1.36 -3.42
N ARG A 57 9.24 -0.90 -2.38
CA ARG A 57 8.85 0.25 -1.56
C ARG A 57 8.61 1.51 -2.38
N THR A 58 9.37 1.73 -3.45
CA THR A 58 9.16 2.88 -4.33
C THR A 58 7.81 2.78 -5.04
N GLU A 59 7.49 1.62 -5.62
CA GLU A 59 6.23 1.36 -6.32
C GLU A 59 5.02 1.29 -5.38
N MET A 60 5.23 0.99 -4.09
CA MET A 60 4.23 1.09 -3.03
C MET A 60 3.87 2.55 -2.69
N HIS A 61 4.89 3.42 -2.66
CA HIS A 61 4.72 4.84 -2.33
C HIS A 61 4.27 5.66 -3.53
N ASP A 62 4.66 5.25 -4.72
CA ASP A 62 4.06 5.73 -5.95
C ASP A 62 2.64 5.16 -5.99
N PHE A 63 1.62 6.00 -6.09
CA PHE A 63 0.20 5.60 -6.19
C PHE A 63 -0.11 4.88 -7.52
N SER A 64 0.81 4.04 -8.01
CA SER A 64 0.75 3.28 -9.24
C SER A 64 -0.27 2.15 -9.12
N SER A 65 -1.01 1.91 -10.20
CA SER A 65 -1.92 0.77 -10.30
C SER A 65 -1.15 -0.55 -10.29
N ASN A 66 0.09 -0.57 -10.79
CA ASN A 66 0.91 -1.76 -10.97
C ASN A 66 1.12 -2.53 -9.65
N PHE A 67 1.46 -1.83 -8.57
CA PHE A 67 1.63 -2.46 -7.26
C PHE A 67 0.29 -2.99 -6.72
N SER A 68 -0.77 -2.21 -6.88
CA SER A 68 -2.12 -2.59 -6.44
C SER A 68 -2.62 -3.85 -7.16
N ASP A 69 -2.38 -3.94 -8.48
CA ASP A 69 -2.77 -5.10 -9.29
C ASP A 69 -1.95 -6.35 -8.91
N MET A 70 -0.68 -6.18 -8.54
CA MET A 70 0.18 -7.25 -8.06
C MET A 70 -0.30 -7.83 -6.71
N VAL A 71 -0.67 -6.97 -5.75
CA VAL A 71 -1.23 -7.41 -4.46
C VAL A 71 -2.62 -8.02 -4.66
N PHE A 72 -3.45 -7.41 -5.53
CA PHE A 72 -4.80 -7.89 -5.85
C PHE A 72 -4.82 -9.33 -6.39
N ALA A 73 -3.84 -9.69 -7.23
CA ALA A 73 -3.71 -11.04 -7.77
C ALA A 73 -3.53 -12.12 -6.68
N ASN A 74 -3.08 -11.74 -5.48
CA ASN A 74 -2.85 -12.66 -4.36
C ASN A 74 -4.00 -12.71 -3.35
N LEU A 75 -5.03 -11.87 -3.53
CA LEU A 75 -6.23 -11.88 -2.70
C LEU A 75 -7.12 -13.09 -3.02
N GLY A 76 -7.83 -13.58 -2.00
CA GLY A 76 -8.91 -14.54 -2.11
C GLY A 76 -10.18 -13.91 -2.69
N THR A 77 -11.11 -14.76 -3.11
CA THR A 77 -12.31 -14.34 -3.83
C THR A 77 -13.19 -13.36 -3.04
N ASP A 78 -13.30 -13.55 -1.72
CA ASP A 78 -14.11 -12.65 -0.87
C ASP A 78 -13.45 -11.28 -0.73
N ALA A 79 -12.14 -11.24 -0.46
CA ALA A 79 -11.36 -10.00 -0.43
C ALA A 79 -11.39 -9.27 -1.79
N GLN A 80 -11.29 -10.00 -2.90
CA GLN A 80 -11.42 -9.43 -4.25
C GLN A 80 -12.80 -8.83 -4.50
N ALA A 81 -13.87 -9.38 -3.94
CA ALA A 81 -15.23 -8.86 -4.11
C ALA A 81 -15.45 -7.50 -3.40
N TRP A 82 -14.70 -7.21 -2.33
CA TRP A 82 -14.76 -5.91 -1.67
C TRP A 82 -13.91 -4.84 -2.35
N TYR A 83 -12.82 -5.24 -2.99
CA TYR A 83 -11.84 -4.32 -3.57
C TYR A 83 -12.41 -3.29 -4.57
N PRO A 84 -13.34 -3.63 -5.51
CA PRO A 84 -13.99 -2.64 -6.37
C PRO A 84 -14.69 -1.52 -5.59
N ARG A 85 -15.31 -1.85 -4.44
CA ARG A 85 -16.00 -0.86 -3.59
C ARG A 85 -15.05 0.15 -2.96
N PHE A 86 -13.79 -0.22 -2.76
CA PHE A 86 -12.73 0.68 -2.29
C PHE A 86 -12.09 1.45 -3.44
N ARG A 87 -11.86 0.79 -4.59
CA ARG A 87 -11.29 1.42 -5.79
C ARG A 87 -12.10 2.63 -6.25
N ASP A 88 -13.43 2.56 -6.22
CA ASP A 88 -14.29 3.68 -6.63
C ASP A 88 -14.20 4.87 -5.67
N LYS A 89 -14.07 4.62 -4.36
CA LYS A 89 -13.92 5.66 -3.33
C LYS A 89 -12.55 6.34 -3.43
N ASP A 90 -11.49 5.56 -3.58
CA ASP A 90 -10.13 6.07 -3.76
C ASP A 90 -10.00 6.85 -5.06
N PHE A 91 -10.66 6.40 -6.13
CA PHE A 91 -10.69 7.13 -7.39
C PHE A 91 -11.35 8.50 -7.23
N LYS A 92 -12.55 8.57 -6.63
CA LYS A 92 -13.24 9.85 -6.36
C LYS A 92 -12.41 10.76 -5.46
N PHE A 93 -11.85 10.23 -4.38
CA PHE A 93 -11.01 10.99 -3.46
C PHE A 93 -9.76 11.55 -4.16
N LYS A 94 -9.02 10.72 -4.92
CA LYS A 94 -7.84 11.15 -5.69
C LYS A 94 -8.19 12.21 -6.73
N THR A 95 -9.32 12.08 -7.42
CA THR A 95 -9.77 13.06 -8.43
C THR A 95 -10.14 14.40 -7.77
N LEU A 96 -10.82 14.37 -6.63
CA LEU A 96 -11.13 15.58 -5.86
C LEU A 96 -9.87 16.28 -5.33
N THR A 97 -8.90 15.52 -4.81
CA THR A 97 -7.61 16.07 -4.37
C THR A 97 -6.86 16.73 -5.53
N LYS A 98 -6.79 16.09 -6.70
CA LYS A 98 -6.19 16.69 -7.91
C LYS A 98 -6.88 17.98 -8.33
N MET A 99 -8.20 18.05 -8.18
CA MET A 99 -8.97 19.25 -8.49
C MET A 99 -8.69 20.39 -7.49
N TYR A 100 -8.59 20.07 -6.19
CA TYR A 100 -8.23 21.02 -5.15
C TYR A 100 -6.80 21.57 -5.33
N GLU A 101 -5.86 20.71 -5.70
CA GLU A 101 -4.45 21.08 -5.94
C GLU A 101 -4.23 21.76 -7.30
N LEU A 102 -5.25 21.82 -8.16
CA LEU A 102 -5.15 22.40 -9.50
C LEU A 102 -4.92 23.92 -9.40
N LYS A 103 -3.69 24.35 -9.67
CA LYS A 103 -3.32 25.76 -9.71
C LYS A 103 -3.63 26.38 -11.06
N ALA A 104 -4.04 27.65 -11.07
CA ALA A 104 -4.17 28.44 -12.29
C ALA A 104 -2.81 28.48 -13.01
N THR A 105 -2.72 27.80 -14.16
CA THR A 105 -1.53 27.74 -15.00
C THR A 105 -1.39 29.00 -15.85
N LYS A 106 -0.23 29.18 -16.50
CA LYS A 106 0.06 30.35 -17.34
C LYS A 106 -0.94 30.56 -18.48
N SER A 107 -1.59 29.50 -18.97
CA SER A 107 -2.72 29.62 -19.90
C SER A 107 -4.02 29.20 -19.24
N GLN A 108 -5.05 30.03 -19.42
CA GLN A 108 -6.41 29.76 -18.96
C GLN A 108 -6.99 28.52 -19.64
N GLN A 109 -6.70 28.34 -20.94
CA GLN A 109 -7.19 27.20 -21.72
C GLN A 109 -6.69 25.86 -21.16
N GLU A 110 -5.43 25.78 -20.74
CA GLU A 110 -4.86 24.58 -20.13
C GLU A 110 -5.49 24.28 -18.77
N TYR A 111 -5.67 25.30 -17.93
CA TYR A 111 -6.36 25.16 -16.65
C TYR A 111 -7.79 24.65 -16.84
N THR A 112 -8.56 25.31 -17.73
CA THR A 112 -9.94 24.95 -18.02
C THR A 112 -10.06 23.53 -18.58
N SER A 113 -9.16 23.14 -19.50
CA SER A 113 -9.12 21.78 -20.06
C SER A 113 -8.87 20.72 -18.97
N ARG A 114 -7.88 20.94 -18.11
CA ARG A 114 -7.56 20.02 -17.00
C ARG A 114 -8.69 19.94 -15.97
N PHE A 115 -9.30 21.08 -15.65
CA PHE A 115 -10.42 21.15 -14.71
C PHE A 115 -11.65 20.39 -15.23
N LEU A 116 -12.06 20.62 -16.47
CA LEU A 116 -13.20 19.93 -17.09
C LEU A 116 -12.95 18.42 -17.22
N HIS A 117 -11.71 18.03 -17.53
CA HIS A 117 -11.32 16.63 -17.57
C HIS A 117 -11.45 15.95 -16.19
N LEU A 118 -11.01 16.61 -15.11
CA LEU A 118 -11.19 16.09 -13.75
C LEU A 118 -12.67 16.04 -13.34
N LEU A 119 -13.46 17.05 -13.70
CA LEU A 119 -14.92 17.05 -13.46
C LEU A 119 -15.61 15.85 -14.10
N SER A 120 -15.29 15.55 -15.37
CA SER A 120 -15.89 14.41 -16.08
C SER A 120 -15.60 13.05 -15.44
N GLN A 121 -14.55 12.94 -14.63
CA GLN A 121 -14.20 11.71 -13.90
C GLN A 121 -15.02 11.54 -12.61
N VAL A 122 -15.50 12.63 -12.01
CA VAL A 122 -16.31 12.60 -10.78
C VAL A 122 -17.78 12.31 -11.08
N ASP A 123 -18.28 12.72 -12.25
CA ASP A 123 -19.68 12.56 -12.68
C ASP A 123 -20.07 11.13 -13.11
N THR A 124 -19.13 10.18 -13.11
CA THR A 124 -19.43 8.79 -13.46
C THR A 124 -20.14 8.05 -12.31
N GLU A 125 -21.46 7.94 -12.51
CA GLU A 125 -22.46 7.01 -11.95
C GLU A 125 -22.95 7.20 -10.50
N LEU A 126 -24.17 7.75 -10.41
CA LEU A 126 -25.14 7.41 -9.37
C LEU A 126 -25.58 5.94 -9.61
N PRO A 127 -25.43 5.02 -8.64
CA PRO A 127 -25.87 3.64 -8.83
C PRO A 127 -27.37 3.61 -9.20
N GLU A 128 -27.72 2.87 -10.25
CA GLU A 128 -29.12 2.63 -10.69
C GLU A 128 -30.05 2.19 -9.54
N VAL A 129 -29.49 1.68 -8.44
CA VAL A 129 -30.22 1.28 -7.23
C VAL A 129 -30.97 2.44 -6.53
N VAL A 130 -30.60 3.69 -6.80
CA VAL A 130 -31.22 4.89 -6.20
C VAL A 130 -32.36 5.46 -7.07
N LYS A 131 -32.66 4.86 -8.23
CA LYS A 131 -33.76 5.27 -9.12
C LYS A 131 -35.08 4.52 -8.86
N ARG A 132 -35.29 3.93 -7.67
CA ARG A 132 -36.55 3.24 -7.32
C ARG A 132 -37.44 4.10 -6.44
#